data_AF-A0A957G3M6-F1
#
_entry.id   AF-A0A957G3M6-F1
#
_cell.length_a   1.000
_cell.length_b   1.000
_cell.length_c   1.000
_cell.angle_alpha   90.00
_cell.angle_beta   90.00
_cell.angle_gamma   90.00
#
_symmetry.space_group_name_H-M   'P 1'
#
loop_
_entity.id
_entity.type
_entity.pdbx_description
1 polymer ?
#
loop_
_entity_poly.entity_id
_entity_poly.type
_entity_poly.pdbx_seq_one_letter_code
_entity_poly.pdbx_strand_id
1 'polypeptide(L)'
;MKQLAPGGLMGWGLFVALLALLLLTAAPAQGLPAGQTTPTPTSPAPSPSPTIDRLAAPPTVAAPTQADDGAQLYWLWCQPCHGDQGQGLTDEWRAQYPQEERNCWASGCHGAQPYEDGFTLPRAVPAIVGTDSLLRFATVGDLYEYIRVTMPYEYPAVLSDEEYLAVAAFLAQAHEVWDGVPLDGLRAHELPLRQAEPAVTPPPAEMAPAIPANGRSTILAGSVITMFLILGGVALWRQMRQ
;
A
#
# COMPACT_ATOMS: atom_id res chain seq x y z
N MET A 1 19.19 -23.42 -42.20
CA MET A 1 20.52 -22.85 -42.47
C MET A 1 20.54 -21.38 -42.06
N LYS A 2 21.01 -21.09 -40.85
CA LYS A 2 21.43 -19.74 -40.41
C LYS A 2 22.73 -19.97 -39.62
N GLN A 3 23.83 -19.44 -40.13
CA GLN A 3 25.15 -19.54 -39.53
C GLN A 3 25.19 -18.63 -38.29
N LEU A 4 25.69 -19.17 -37.18
CA LEU A 4 26.06 -18.42 -35.98
C LEU A 4 27.58 -18.22 -35.98
N ALA A 5 28.00 -16.97 -35.84
CA ALA A 5 29.41 -16.59 -35.72
C ALA A 5 29.92 -16.79 -34.28
N PRO A 6 31.19 -17.18 -34.08
CA PRO A 6 31.83 -17.22 -32.77
C PRO A 6 32.56 -15.89 -32.49
N GLY A 7 32.34 -15.28 -31.32
CA GLY A 7 33.06 -14.07 -30.92
C GLY A 7 33.19 -13.93 -29.41
N GLY A 8 34.44 -13.88 -28.92
CA GLY A 8 34.80 -12.98 -27.82
C GLY A 8 35.13 -13.58 -26.45
N LEU A 9 35.99 -14.59 -26.35
CA LEU A 9 36.69 -14.94 -25.11
C LEU A 9 38.00 -14.12 -24.99
N MET A 10 37.94 -12.84 -24.64
CA MET A 10 39.15 -12.05 -24.35
C MET A 10 38.84 -10.83 -23.48
N GLY A 11 38.88 -11.00 -22.15
CA GLY A 11 38.65 -9.87 -21.24
C GLY A 11 38.78 -10.12 -19.73
N TRP A 12 39.14 -11.33 -19.29
CA TRP A 12 39.18 -11.67 -17.86
C TRP A 12 40.57 -11.62 -17.20
N GLY A 13 41.63 -11.34 -17.96
CA GLY A 13 43.01 -11.37 -17.44
C GLY A 13 43.52 -10.07 -16.79
N LEU A 14 42.86 -8.94 -17.00
CA LEU A 14 43.39 -7.62 -16.62
C LEU A 14 42.80 -7.03 -15.33
N PHE A 15 41.74 -7.63 -14.76
CA PHE A 15 41.13 -7.13 -13.52
C PHE A 15 41.76 -7.69 -12.23
N VAL A 16 42.53 -8.78 -12.31
CA VAL A 16 43.19 -9.40 -11.14
C VAL A 16 44.49 -8.67 -10.76
N ALA A 17 45.12 -7.93 -11.68
CA ALA A 17 46.42 -7.28 -11.44
C ALA A 17 46.34 -5.91 -10.73
N LEU A 18 45.16 -5.27 -10.64
CA LEU A 18 45.00 -3.94 -10.04
C LEU A 18 44.63 -3.96 -8.55
N LEU A 19 44.31 -5.12 -7.97
CA LEU A 19 44.01 -5.26 -6.54
C LEU A 19 45.27 -5.52 -5.66
N ALA A 20 46.43 -5.75 -6.27
CA ALA A 20 47.67 -6.10 -5.57
C ALA A 20 48.60 -4.91 -5.29
N LEU A 21 48.28 -3.70 -5.76
CA LEU A 21 49.15 -2.51 -5.66
C LEU A 21 48.60 -1.42 -4.73
N LEU A 22 47.87 -1.81 -3.68
CA LEU A 22 47.36 -0.89 -2.65
C LEU A 22 47.64 -1.39 -1.22
N LEU A 23 48.79 -2.05 -1.02
CA LEU A 23 49.15 -2.69 0.25
C LEU A 23 50.54 -2.28 0.78
N LEU A 24 51.02 -1.06 0.51
CA LEU A 24 52.39 -0.70 0.94
C LEU A 24 52.59 0.77 1.37
N THR A 25 51.88 1.20 2.41
CA THR A 25 52.33 2.33 3.25
C THR A 25 52.00 2.07 4.72
N ALA A 26 52.70 1.12 5.34
CA ALA A 26 52.71 0.96 6.80
C ALA A 26 53.94 1.68 7.36
N ALA A 27 53.70 2.82 8.02
CA ALA A 27 54.73 3.56 8.76
C ALA A 27 55.01 2.88 10.11
N PRO A 28 56.26 2.90 10.62
CA PRO A 28 56.56 2.40 11.95
C PRO A 28 56.11 3.40 13.01
N ALA A 29 55.06 3.07 13.77
CA ALA A 29 54.67 3.82 14.95
C ALA A 29 55.66 3.53 16.08
N GLN A 30 56.35 4.58 16.53
CA GLN A 30 57.30 4.52 17.64
C GLN A 30 56.56 4.25 18.95
N GLY A 31 57.08 3.32 19.75
CA GLY A 31 56.51 2.88 21.01
C GLY A 31 56.44 3.99 22.04
N LEU A 32 55.23 4.22 22.57
CA LEU A 32 54.99 5.02 23.77
C LEU A 32 55.22 4.17 25.04
N PRO A 33 55.73 4.78 26.12
CA PRO A 33 55.94 4.09 27.39
C PRO A 33 54.60 3.66 28.01
N ALA A 34 54.63 2.49 28.65
CA ALA A 34 53.48 1.87 29.32
C ALA A 34 52.92 2.78 30.41
N GLY A 35 51.87 3.53 30.07
CA GLY A 35 50.99 4.17 31.03
C GLY A 35 50.19 3.11 31.77
N GLN A 36 50.22 3.17 33.10
CA GLN A 36 49.45 2.30 33.98
C GLN A 36 47.96 2.41 33.63
N THR A 37 47.38 1.35 33.08
CA THR A 37 45.95 1.27 32.77
C THR A 37 45.17 1.05 34.06
N THR A 38 44.57 2.12 34.57
CA THR A 38 43.42 2.03 35.47
C THR A 38 42.36 1.16 34.79
N PRO A 39 41.78 0.14 35.46
CA PRO A 39 40.75 -0.69 34.85
C PRO A 39 39.56 0.19 34.46
N THR A 40 39.28 0.27 33.16
CA THR A 40 38.06 0.88 32.64
C THR A 40 36.87 0.15 33.26
N PRO A 41 35.92 0.85 33.89
CA PRO A 41 34.69 0.20 34.35
C PRO A 41 34.00 -0.40 33.14
N THR A 42 33.86 -1.73 33.14
CA THR A 42 33.10 -2.48 32.13
C THR A 42 31.68 -1.94 32.12
N SER A 43 31.34 -1.15 31.10
CA SER A 43 29.95 -0.78 30.83
C SER A 43 29.16 -2.08 30.65
N PRO A 44 28.06 -2.29 31.40
CA PRO A 44 27.22 -3.46 31.19
C PRO A 44 26.77 -3.50 29.73
N ALA A 45 26.86 -4.68 29.12
CA ALA A 45 26.38 -4.91 27.76
C ALA A 45 24.90 -4.49 27.66
N PRO A 46 24.48 -3.86 26.56
CA PRO A 46 23.07 -3.52 26.38
C PRO A 46 22.23 -4.80 26.45
N SER A 47 21.26 -4.83 27.37
CA SER A 47 20.26 -5.90 27.40
C SER A 47 19.55 -5.95 26.04
N PRO A 48 19.28 -7.14 25.48
CA PRO A 48 18.52 -7.24 24.24
C PRO A 48 17.16 -6.56 24.46
N SER A 49 16.79 -5.64 23.56
CA SER A 49 15.44 -5.10 23.53
C SER A 49 14.46 -6.26 23.38
N PRO A 50 13.36 -6.29 24.16
CA PRO A 50 12.36 -7.34 24.01
C PRO A 50 11.85 -7.35 22.57
N THR A 51 11.88 -8.52 21.93
CA THR A 51 11.24 -8.71 20.63
C THR A 51 9.74 -8.57 20.83
N ILE A 52 9.13 -7.54 20.24
CA ILE A 52 7.69 -7.32 20.29
C ILE A 52 7.01 -8.45 19.51
N ASP A 53 6.07 -9.15 20.14
CA ASP A 53 5.19 -10.10 19.45
C ASP A 53 4.18 -9.31 18.61
N ARG A 54 4.38 -9.31 17.29
CA ARG A 54 3.53 -8.57 16.35
C ARG A 54 2.18 -9.24 16.10
N LEU A 55 2.00 -10.50 16.50
CA LEU A 55 0.73 -11.22 16.41
C LEU A 55 -0.12 -11.08 17.68
N ALA A 56 0.45 -10.57 18.77
CA ALA A 56 -0.27 -10.34 20.00
C ALA A 56 -1.37 -9.27 19.83
N ALA A 57 -2.48 -9.46 20.55
CA ALA A 57 -3.53 -8.44 20.61
C ALA A 57 -2.97 -7.11 21.14
N PRO A 58 -3.46 -5.96 20.65
CA PRO A 58 -3.12 -4.67 21.22
C PRO A 58 -3.42 -4.64 22.72
N PRO A 59 -2.65 -3.88 23.52
CA PRO A 59 -2.93 -3.77 24.95
C PRO A 59 -4.30 -3.12 25.19
N THR A 60 -5.02 -3.56 26.22
CA THR A 60 -6.23 -2.90 26.69
C THR A 60 -5.88 -1.73 27.62
N VAL A 61 -6.67 -0.66 27.57
CA VAL A 61 -6.52 0.53 28.42
C VAL A 61 -7.76 0.70 29.31
N ALA A 62 -7.61 1.36 30.46
CA ALA A 62 -8.70 1.46 31.45
C ALA A 62 -9.91 2.29 30.98
N ALA A 63 -9.71 3.22 30.05
CA ALA A 63 -10.75 4.04 29.45
C ALA A 63 -10.49 4.10 27.94
N PRO A 64 -10.91 3.07 27.18
CA PRO A 64 -10.64 3.00 25.76
C PRO A 64 -11.38 4.11 25.02
N THR A 65 -10.69 4.71 24.07
CA THR A 65 -11.30 5.53 23.03
C THR A 65 -11.93 4.61 21.97
N GLN A 66 -12.79 5.17 21.12
CA GLN A 66 -13.39 4.41 20.01
C GLN A 66 -12.32 3.81 19.06
N ALA A 67 -11.17 4.47 18.88
CA ALA A 67 -10.09 3.91 18.07
C ALA A 67 -9.32 2.79 18.80
N ASP A 68 -9.26 2.81 20.13
CA ASP A 68 -8.68 1.69 20.91
C ASP A 68 -9.53 0.42 20.74
N ASP A 69 -10.87 0.57 20.79
CA ASP A 69 -11.80 -0.52 20.48
C ASP A 69 -11.63 -0.98 19.01
N GLY A 70 -11.48 -0.01 18.10
CA GLY A 70 -11.19 -0.26 16.69
C GLY A 70 -9.90 -1.03 16.46
N ALA A 71 -8.86 -0.79 17.25
CA ALA A 71 -7.59 -1.51 17.16
C ALA A 71 -7.74 -2.99 17.55
N GLN A 72 -8.56 -3.30 18.55
CA GLN A 72 -8.87 -4.70 18.93
C GLN A 72 -9.62 -5.43 17.82
N LEU A 73 -10.63 -4.77 17.23
CA LEU A 73 -11.39 -5.30 16.11
C LEU A 73 -10.49 -5.47 14.87
N TYR A 74 -9.62 -4.50 14.60
CA TYR A 74 -8.65 -4.56 13.52
C TYR A 74 -7.71 -5.76 13.67
N TRP A 75 -7.15 -5.97 14.86
CA TRP A 75 -6.29 -7.11 15.16
C TRP A 75 -7.00 -8.44 14.88
N LEU A 76 -8.25 -8.58 15.32
CA LEU A 76 -9.00 -9.82 15.19
C LEU A 76 -9.43 -10.09 13.74
N TRP A 77 -9.93 -9.08 13.04
CA TRP A 77 -10.66 -9.26 11.78
C TRP A 77 -9.90 -8.83 10.53
N CYS A 78 -8.93 -7.92 10.67
CA CYS A 78 -8.33 -7.24 9.52
C CYS A 78 -6.83 -7.53 9.40
N GLN A 79 -6.09 -7.49 10.51
CA GLN A 79 -4.64 -7.67 10.57
C GLN A 79 -4.12 -8.95 9.90
N PRO A 80 -4.80 -10.12 9.96
CA PRO A 80 -4.30 -11.31 9.27
C PRO A 80 -4.09 -11.11 7.77
N CYS A 81 -4.90 -10.25 7.15
CA CYS A 81 -4.81 -9.91 5.75
C CYS A 81 -4.08 -8.58 5.52
N HIS A 82 -4.43 -7.54 6.29
CA HIS A 82 -3.97 -6.16 6.04
C HIS A 82 -2.67 -5.80 6.77
N GLY A 83 -2.10 -6.71 7.56
CA GLY A 83 -0.86 -6.45 8.30
C GLY A 83 -1.09 -5.74 9.63
N ASP A 84 -0.18 -5.92 10.58
CA ASP A 84 -0.22 -5.24 11.89
C ASP A 84 -0.07 -3.71 11.79
N GLN A 85 0.56 -3.21 10.72
CA GLN A 85 0.73 -1.79 10.44
C GLN A 85 -0.16 -1.31 9.29
N GLY A 86 -1.12 -2.13 8.84
CA GLY A 86 -1.95 -1.81 7.68
C GLY A 86 -1.19 -1.81 6.35
N GLN A 87 0.00 -2.39 6.28
CA GLN A 87 0.90 -2.43 5.12
C GLN A 87 0.47 -3.40 4.01
N GLY A 88 -0.63 -4.14 4.22
CA GLY A 88 -1.10 -5.20 3.34
C GLY A 88 -0.39 -6.53 3.60
N LEU A 89 -0.76 -7.56 2.81
CA LEU A 89 -0.25 -8.93 2.98
C LEU A 89 1.14 -9.09 2.34
N THR A 90 2.14 -8.44 2.94
CA THR A 90 3.53 -8.49 2.47
C THR A 90 4.24 -9.78 2.88
N ASP A 91 5.34 -10.11 2.20
CA ASP A 91 6.20 -11.24 2.58
C ASP A 91 6.78 -11.07 3.99
N GLU A 92 7.09 -9.82 4.37
CA GLU A 92 7.58 -9.45 5.70
C GLU A 92 6.54 -9.72 6.79
N TRP A 93 5.28 -9.38 6.52
CA TRP A 93 4.17 -9.65 7.42
C TRP A 93 3.90 -11.16 7.54
N ARG A 94 3.84 -11.87 6.40
CA ARG A 94 3.63 -13.33 6.40
C ARG A 94 4.74 -14.09 7.12
N ALA A 95 5.95 -13.55 7.18
CA ALA A 95 7.06 -14.17 7.91
C ALA A 95 6.84 -14.24 9.43
N GLN A 96 5.92 -13.44 9.99
CA GLN A 96 5.59 -13.46 11.42
C GLN A 96 4.80 -14.72 11.82
N TYR A 97 4.05 -15.32 10.88
CA TYR A 97 3.28 -16.53 11.12
C TYR A 97 4.17 -17.79 11.24
N PRO A 98 3.69 -18.85 11.92
CA PRO A 98 4.28 -20.19 11.84
C PRO A 98 4.52 -20.62 10.40
N GLN A 99 5.57 -21.41 10.15
CA GLN A 99 6.05 -21.71 8.80
C GLN A 99 4.97 -22.32 7.89
N GLU A 100 4.12 -23.16 8.48
CA GLU A 100 2.97 -23.83 7.89
C GLU A 100 1.83 -22.88 7.48
N GLU A 101 1.74 -21.70 8.08
CA GLU A 101 0.68 -20.71 7.87
C GLU A 101 1.09 -19.54 6.97
N ARG A 102 2.40 -19.39 6.66
CA ARG A 102 2.92 -18.25 5.88
C ARG A 102 2.42 -18.19 4.44
N ASN A 103 1.90 -19.30 3.91
CA ASN A 103 1.33 -19.36 2.56
C ASN A 103 -0.18 -19.42 2.62
N CYS A 104 -0.81 -18.24 2.72
CA CYS A 104 -2.26 -18.10 2.81
C CYS A 104 -3.02 -18.79 1.65
N TRP A 105 -2.39 -18.92 0.47
CA TRP A 105 -3.00 -19.54 -0.72
C TRP A 105 -2.67 -21.03 -0.89
N ALA A 106 -2.04 -21.68 0.09
CA ALA A 106 -1.91 -23.12 0.07
C ALA A 106 -3.30 -23.78 -0.03
N SER A 107 -3.42 -24.87 -0.78
CA SER A 107 -4.67 -25.62 -0.89
C SER A 107 -5.15 -26.06 0.50
N GLY A 108 -6.45 -25.94 0.76
CA GLY A 108 -7.03 -26.13 2.09
C GLY A 108 -7.27 -24.81 2.83
N CYS A 109 -6.32 -23.87 2.86
CA CYS A 109 -6.46 -22.60 3.59
C CYS A 109 -7.33 -21.58 2.81
N HIS A 110 -6.74 -20.81 1.89
CA HIS A 110 -7.48 -19.86 1.02
C HIS A 110 -7.11 -19.95 -0.46
N GLY A 111 -6.57 -21.11 -0.88
CA GLY A 111 -6.15 -21.38 -2.26
C GLY A 111 -7.29 -21.68 -3.23
N ALA A 112 -6.95 -22.31 -4.36
CA ALA A 112 -7.91 -22.67 -5.42
C ALA A 112 -8.93 -23.76 -5.00
N GLN A 113 -8.68 -24.44 -3.89
CA GLN A 113 -9.53 -25.48 -3.30
C GLN A 113 -9.55 -25.24 -1.77
N PRO A 114 -10.37 -24.30 -1.27
CA PRO A 114 -10.52 -24.08 0.17
C PRO A 114 -11.28 -25.25 0.83
N TYR A 115 -11.31 -25.30 2.16
CA TYR A 115 -12.22 -26.19 2.92
C TYR A 115 -13.70 -25.88 2.62
N GLU A 116 -14.62 -26.73 3.10
CA GLU A 116 -16.07 -26.60 2.85
C GLU A 116 -16.62 -25.21 3.24
N ASP A 117 -16.20 -24.69 4.40
CA ASP A 117 -16.57 -23.36 4.88
C ASP A 117 -15.50 -22.29 4.61
N GLY A 118 -14.49 -22.61 3.79
CA GLY A 118 -13.40 -21.69 3.47
C GLY A 118 -13.72 -20.77 2.28
N PHE A 119 -12.84 -19.80 2.03
CA PHE A 119 -12.96 -18.85 0.93
C PHE A 119 -11.65 -18.73 0.15
N THR A 120 -11.73 -18.30 -1.11
CA THR A 120 -10.54 -18.01 -1.91
C THR A 120 -10.10 -16.56 -1.69
N LEU A 121 -8.88 -16.38 -1.18
CA LEU A 121 -8.30 -15.05 -0.95
C LEU A 121 -7.81 -14.44 -2.27
N PRO A 122 -8.07 -13.16 -2.55
CA PRO A 122 -7.43 -12.44 -3.65
C PRO A 122 -5.91 -12.53 -3.59
N ARG A 123 -5.24 -12.48 -4.75
CA ARG A 123 -3.76 -12.55 -4.81
C ARG A 123 -3.06 -11.29 -4.33
N ALA A 124 -3.79 -10.19 -4.19
CA ALA A 124 -3.29 -8.93 -3.67
C ALA A 124 -4.22 -8.46 -2.57
N VAL A 125 -3.67 -8.28 -1.36
CA VAL A 125 -4.34 -7.60 -0.26
C VAL A 125 -3.68 -6.24 -0.10
N PRO A 126 -4.43 -5.14 -0.28
CA PRO A 126 -3.84 -3.81 -0.32
C PRO A 126 -3.41 -3.32 1.06
N ALA A 127 -2.45 -2.40 1.05
CA ALA A 127 -2.20 -1.53 2.19
C ALA A 127 -3.42 -0.61 2.42
N ILE A 128 -3.77 -0.41 3.68
CA ILE A 128 -4.86 0.45 4.14
C ILE A 128 -4.38 1.54 5.10
N VAL A 129 -3.10 1.52 5.44
CA VAL A 129 -2.39 2.58 6.17
C VAL A 129 -1.12 2.94 5.37
N GLY A 130 -0.72 4.20 5.43
CA GLY A 130 0.45 4.75 4.74
C GLY A 130 0.10 5.59 3.51
N THR A 131 1.14 6.15 2.89
CA THR A 131 1.02 7.04 1.72
C THR A 131 0.24 6.36 0.60
N ASP A 132 -0.66 7.11 -0.03
CA ASP A 132 -1.53 6.65 -1.14
C ASP A 132 -2.49 5.49 -0.82
N SER A 133 -2.62 5.10 0.46
CA SER A 133 -3.67 4.17 0.87
C SER A 133 -5.02 4.87 0.99
N LEU A 134 -6.11 4.13 0.80
CA LEU A 134 -7.49 4.61 0.94
C LEU A 134 -7.90 5.82 0.06
N LEU A 135 -7.10 6.21 -0.93
CA LEU A 135 -7.34 7.37 -1.82
C LEU A 135 -8.70 7.38 -2.54
N ARG A 136 -9.34 6.21 -2.66
CA ARG A 136 -10.67 6.07 -3.29
C ARG A 136 -11.81 6.64 -2.44
N PHE A 137 -11.58 6.89 -1.16
CA PHE A 137 -12.58 7.41 -0.23
C PHE A 137 -12.35 8.91 -0.05
N ALA A 138 -13.42 9.71 -0.09
CA ALA A 138 -13.32 11.14 0.20
C ALA A 138 -13.36 11.39 1.71
N THR A 139 -14.23 10.64 2.40
CA THR A 139 -14.50 10.81 3.83
C THR A 139 -14.31 9.50 4.60
N VAL A 140 -14.20 9.60 5.92
CA VAL A 140 -14.20 8.42 6.80
C VAL A 140 -15.54 7.68 6.72
N GLY A 141 -16.64 8.41 6.46
CA GLY A 141 -17.96 7.83 6.23
C GLY A 141 -18.03 6.96 4.97
N ASP A 142 -17.36 7.36 3.88
CA ASP A 142 -17.28 6.54 2.66
C ASP A 142 -16.52 5.23 2.93
N LEU A 143 -15.47 5.29 3.74
CA LEU A 143 -14.72 4.11 4.18
C LEU A 143 -15.60 3.21 5.06
N TYR A 144 -16.29 3.78 6.05
CA TYR A 144 -17.22 3.08 6.94
C TYR A 144 -18.29 2.30 6.16
N GLU A 145 -18.99 2.95 5.22
CA GLU A 145 -20.03 2.27 4.42
C GLU A 145 -19.44 1.15 3.57
N TYR A 146 -18.23 1.35 3.04
CA TYR A 146 -17.55 0.32 2.27
C TYR A 146 -17.17 -0.89 3.13
N ILE A 147 -16.52 -0.69 4.28
CA ILE A 147 -16.08 -1.81 5.14
C ILE A 147 -17.28 -2.55 5.72
N ARG A 148 -18.37 -1.84 6.05
CA ARG A 148 -19.58 -2.47 6.60
C ARG A 148 -20.16 -3.55 5.69
N VAL A 149 -20.11 -3.33 4.37
CA VAL A 149 -20.77 -4.23 3.40
C VAL A 149 -19.80 -5.16 2.67
N THR A 150 -18.48 -4.95 2.79
CA THR A 150 -17.48 -5.75 2.06
C THR A 150 -16.43 -6.41 2.95
N MET A 151 -16.38 -6.05 4.23
CA MET A 151 -15.40 -6.55 5.19
C MET A 151 -16.09 -7.10 6.46
N PRO A 152 -15.45 -8.03 7.19
CA PRO A 152 -14.28 -8.82 6.77
C PRO A 152 -14.58 -9.65 5.52
N TYR A 153 -13.56 -9.96 4.71
CA TYR A 153 -13.76 -10.53 3.37
C TYR A 153 -14.55 -11.87 3.38
N GLU A 154 -14.34 -12.69 4.40
CA GLU A 154 -15.05 -13.97 4.59
C GLU A 154 -16.49 -13.78 5.05
N TYR A 155 -16.72 -12.84 5.97
CA TYR A 155 -18.01 -12.60 6.60
C TYR A 155 -18.40 -11.11 6.57
N PRO A 156 -18.77 -10.55 5.39
CA PRO A 156 -19.22 -9.18 5.33
C PRO A 156 -20.44 -8.92 6.23
N ALA A 157 -20.52 -7.73 6.82
CA ALA A 157 -21.58 -7.31 7.75
C ALA A 157 -21.70 -8.15 9.04
N VAL A 158 -20.61 -8.84 9.46
CA VAL A 158 -20.60 -9.61 10.71
C VAL A 158 -20.51 -8.74 11.97
N LEU A 159 -19.98 -7.52 11.83
CA LEU A 159 -19.82 -6.57 12.94
C LEU A 159 -21.05 -5.65 13.07
N SER A 160 -21.26 -5.07 14.25
CA SER A 160 -22.26 -4.02 14.46
C SER A 160 -21.86 -2.69 13.79
N ASP A 161 -22.82 -1.78 13.60
CA ASP A 161 -22.53 -0.43 13.07
C ASP A 161 -21.51 0.31 13.95
N GLU A 162 -21.63 0.18 15.28
CA GLU A 162 -20.69 0.77 16.24
C GLU A 162 -19.28 0.17 16.13
N GLU A 163 -19.18 -1.15 15.91
CA GLU A 163 -17.89 -1.83 15.71
C GLU A 163 -17.23 -1.40 14.39
N TYR A 164 -18.00 -1.25 13.30
CA TYR A 164 -17.47 -0.71 12.06
C TYR A 164 -17.04 0.76 12.19
N LEU A 165 -17.78 1.59 12.92
CA LEU A 165 -17.36 2.96 13.22
C LEU A 165 -16.08 2.98 14.08
N ALA A 166 -15.91 2.03 14.99
CA ALA A 166 -14.67 1.88 15.76
C ALA A 166 -13.48 1.55 14.87
N VAL A 167 -13.61 0.60 13.94
CA VAL A 167 -12.57 0.30 12.94
C VAL A 167 -12.28 1.51 12.05
N ALA A 168 -13.31 2.26 11.64
CA ALA A 168 -13.14 3.47 10.86
C ALA A 168 -12.39 4.58 11.64
N ALA A 169 -12.67 4.73 12.94
CA ALA A 169 -11.96 5.66 13.83
C ALA A 169 -10.49 5.27 13.99
N PHE A 170 -10.20 3.97 14.15
CA PHE A 170 -8.83 3.46 14.19
C PHE A 170 -8.06 3.78 12.91
N LEU A 171 -8.65 3.53 11.73
CA LEU A 171 -8.00 3.86 10.45
C LEU A 171 -7.86 5.38 10.27
N ALA A 172 -8.86 6.17 10.66
CA ALA A 172 -8.78 7.62 10.64
C ALA A 172 -7.66 8.16 11.57
N GLN A 173 -7.44 7.52 12.72
CA GLN A 173 -6.33 7.82 13.61
C GLN A 173 -4.98 7.47 12.98
N ALA A 174 -4.87 6.30 12.34
CA ALA A 174 -3.65 5.87 11.64
C ALA A 174 -3.29 6.77 10.45
N HIS A 175 -4.28 7.47 9.90
CA HIS A 175 -4.12 8.50 8.86
C HIS A 175 -4.00 9.93 9.43
N GLU A 176 -3.93 10.07 10.75
CA GLU A 176 -3.78 11.35 11.45
C GLU A 176 -4.89 12.37 11.16
N VAL A 177 -6.09 11.91 10.77
CA VAL A 177 -7.25 12.78 10.50
C VAL A 177 -8.27 12.79 11.63
N TRP A 178 -8.22 11.84 12.56
CA TRP A 178 -9.17 11.77 13.68
C TRP A 178 -8.74 12.65 14.86
N ASP A 179 -9.69 13.39 15.43
CA ASP A 179 -9.46 14.35 16.52
C ASP A 179 -9.79 13.78 17.92
N GLY A 180 -10.07 12.48 18.02
CA GLY A 180 -10.38 11.80 19.27
C GLY A 180 -11.85 11.89 19.71
N VAL A 181 -12.70 12.64 18.99
CA VAL A 181 -14.13 12.69 19.28
C VAL A 181 -14.82 11.49 18.61
N PRO A 182 -15.63 10.71 19.35
CA PRO A 182 -16.30 9.54 18.80
C PRO A 182 -17.07 9.85 17.51
N LEU A 183 -16.87 9.02 16.50
CA LEU A 183 -17.60 9.00 15.25
C LEU A 183 -18.98 8.40 15.45
N ASP A 184 -19.97 9.08 14.90
CA ASP A 184 -21.25 8.51 14.50
C ASP A 184 -21.35 8.54 12.96
N GLY A 185 -22.47 8.06 12.40
CA GLY A 185 -22.66 8.04 10.96
C GLY A 185 -22.56 9.42 10.30
N LEU A 186 -23.05 10.48 10.95
CA LEU A 186 -23.02 11.83 10.39
C LEU A 186 -21.58 12.39 10.42
N ARG A 187 -20.94 12.33 11.58
CA ARG A 187 -19.61 12.87 11.81
C ARG A 187 -18.55 12.16 10.96
N ALA A 188 -18.71 10.85 10.73
CA ALA A 188 -17.83 10.11 9.83
C ALA A 188 -17.85 10.69 8.40
N HIS A 189 -19.02 11.08 7.87
CA HIS A 189 -19.14 11.71 6.56
C HIS A 189 -18.64 13.16 6.51
N GLU A 190 -18.54 13.83 7.65
CA GLU A 190 -17.97 15.18 7.72
C GLU A 190 -16.44 15.18 7.78
N LEU A 191 -15.82 14.05 8.17
CA LEU A 191 -14.39 13.93 8.36
C LEU A 191 -13.67 13.54 7.05
N PRO A 192 -12.87 14.41 6.43
CA PRO A 192 -12.14 14.08 5.21
C PRO A 192 -11.04 13.05 5.50
N LEU A 193 -10.94 12.01 4.68
CA LEU A 193 -9.85 11.03 4.78
C LEU A 193 -8.64 11.42 3.94
N ARG A 194 -8.87 12.20 2.88
CA ARG A 194 -7.79 12.86 2.13
C ARG A 194 -7.55 14.23 2.73
N GLN A 195 -6.31 14.53 3.08
CA GLN A 195 -5.91 15.92 3.21
C GLN A 195 -6.13 16.58 1.85
N ALA A 196 -6.92 17.65 1.81
CA ALA A 196 -7.07 18.42 0.59
C ALA A 196 -5.67 18.81 0.14
N GLU A 197 -5.29 18.40 -1.08
CA GLU A 197 -4.07 18.90 -1.70
C GLU A 197 -4.13 20.44 -1.56
N PRO A 198 -3.12 21.07 -0.93
CA PRO A 198 -3.18 22.49 -0.66
C PRO A 198 -3.47 23.15 -1.98
N ALA A 199 -4.60 23.86 -2.05
CA ALA A 199 -5.12 24.40 -3.31
C ALA A 199 -3.96 25.11 -3.99
N VAL A 200 -3.46 24.51 -5.08
CA VAL A 200 -2.40 25.13 -5.88
C VAL A 200 -3.06 26.41 -6.35
N THR A 201 -2.65 27.52 -5.74
CA THR A 201 -3.15 28.83 -6.15
C THR A 201 -2.79 28.89 -7.62
N PRO A 202 -3.77 28.94 -8.54
CA PRO A 202 -3.45 29.03 -9.94
C PRO A 202 -2.50 30.22 -10.09
N PRO A 203 -1.37 30.07 -10.81
CA PRO A 203 -0.50 31.21 -11.05
C PRO A 203 -1.37 32.37 -11.55
N PRO A 204 -1.10 33.62 -11.11
CA PRO A 204 -1.88 34.78 -11.52
C PRO A 204 -2.05 34.69 -13.03
N ALA A 205 -3.31 34.71 -13.49
CA ALA A 205 -3.63 34.54 -14.90
C ALA A 205 -2.76 35.52 -15.69
N GLU A 206 -1.67 35.02 -16.27
CA GLU A 206 -0.85 35.79 -17.17
C GLU A 206 -1.78 36.16 -18.31
N MET A 207 -2.01 37.47 -18.44
CA MET A 207 -3.02 38.05 -19.29
C MET A 207 -2.71 37.59 -20.72
N ALA A 208 -3.37 36.51 -21.13
CA ALA A 208 -3.16 35.91 -22.44
C ALA A 208 -3.37 37.03 -23.48
N PRO A 209 -2.43 37.22 -24.42
CA PRO A 209 -2.56 38.26 -25.42
C PRO A 209 -3.88 38.03 -26.17
N ALA A 210 -4.69 39.09 -26.25
CA ALA A 210 -5.97 39.07 -26.94
C ALA A 210 -5.79 38.50 -28.35
N ILE A 211 -6.33 37.31 -28.60
CA ILE A 211 -6.33 36.71 -29.94
C ILE A 211 -7.22 37.60 -30.82
N PRO A 212 -6.70 38.16 -31.93
CA PRO A 212 -7.51 38.96 -32.83
C PRO A 212 -8.60 38.07 -33.45
N ALA A 213 -9.85 38.48 -33.24
CA ALA A 213 -11.03 37.88 -33.81
C ALA A 213 -11.08 38.12 -35.33
N ASN A 214 -10.34 37.31 -36.10
CA ASN A 214 -10.44 37.27 -37.56
C ASN A 214 -10.40 35.82 -38.02
N GLY A 215 -11.54 35.27 -38.46
CA GLY A 215 -11.54 33.96 -39.12
C GLY A 215 -12.90 33.29 -39.25
N ARG A 216 -13.67 33.72 -40.23
CA ARG A 216 -14.89 33.06 -40.73
C ARG A 216 -14.65 31.60 -41.16
N SER A 217 -15.68 30.78 -40.96
CA SER A 217 -16.10 29.65 -41.82
C SER A 217 -15.27 28.36 -41.84
N THR A 218 -15.81 27.28 -41.29
CA THR A 218 -16.35 26.13 -42.07
C THR A 218 -17.09 25.15 -41.14
N ILE A 219 -18.41 25.28 -41.05
CA ILE A 219 -19.32 24.19 -40.70
C ILE A 219 -19.73 23.53 -42.02
N LEU A 220 -19.25 22.31 -42.31
CA LEU A 220 -19.94 21.25 -43.08
C LEU A 220 -18.93 20.13 -43.43
N ALA A 221 -18.82 19.09 -42.60
CA ALA A 221 -18.21 17.81 -43.03
C ALA A 221 -18.59 16.59 -42.15
N GLY A 222 -19.42 16.74 -41.11
CA GLY A 222 -19.70 15.65 -40.16
C GLY A 222 -20.98 14.85 -40.42
N SER A 223 -21.91 15.34 -41.25
CA SER A 223 -23.28 14.81 -41.31
C SER A 223 -23.53 13.67 -42.31
N VAL A 224 -22.59 13.37 -43.20
CA VAL A 224 -22.76 12.27 -44.20
C VAL A 224 -22.35 10.91 -43.63
N ILE A 225 -21.36 10.86 -42.74
CA ILE A 225 -20.81 9.59 -42.22
C ILE A 225 -21.80 8.88 -41.28
N THR A 226 -22.55 9.63 -40.46
CA THR A 226 -23.51 9.05 -39.51
C THR A 226 -24.70 8.40 -40.21
N MET A 227 -25.13 8.91 -41.37
CA MET A 227 -26.28 8.36 -42.10
C MET A 227 -25.96 7.02 -42.79
N PHE A 228 -24.72 6.82 -43.28
CA PHE A 228 -24.30 5.55 -43.88
C PHE A 228 -24.13 4.43 -42.84
N LEU A 229 -23.70 4.75 -41.61
CA LEU A 229 -23.56 3.75 -40.55
C LEU A 229 -24.91 3.22 -40.04
N ILE A 230 -25.93 4.09 -39.95
CA ILE A 230 -27.26 3.68 -39.51
C ILE A 230 -27.97 2.84 -40.58
N LEU A 231 -27.89 3.23 -41.86
CA LEU A 231 -28.52 2.47 -42.95
C LEU A 231 -27.80 1.13 -43.22
N GLY A 232 -26.46 1.10 -43.15
CA GLY A 232 -25.68 -0.13 -43.29
C GLY A 232 -25.90 -1.12 -42.15
N GLY A 233 -26.00 -0.63 -40.90
CA GLY A 233 -26.24 -1.47 -39.72
C GLY A 233 -27.61 -2.17 -39.75
N VAL A 234 -28.65 -1.49 -40.22
CA VAL A 234 -30.02 -2.06 -40.28
C VAL A 234 -30.14 -3.13 -41.38
N ALA A 235 -29.44 -2.96 -42.51
CA ALA A 235 -29.44 -3.96 -43.58
C ALA A 235 -28.73 -5.26 -43.16
N LEU A 236 -27.57 -5.15 -42.51
CA LEU A 236 -26.79 -6.29 -42.04
C LEU A 236 -27.55 -7.09 -40.96
N TRP A 237 -28.21 -6.39 -40.04
CA TRP A 237 -29.00 -7.01 -38.98
C TRP A 237 -30.23 -7.77 -39.51
N ARG A 238 -30.86 -7.29 -40.58
CA ARG A 238 -31.97 -8.02 -41.24
C ARG A 238 -31.49 -9.29 -41.93
N GLN A 239 -30.29 -9.28 -42.52
CA GLN A 239 -29.70 -10.45 -43.16
C GLN A 239 -29.33 -11.56 -42.16
N MET A 240 -28.94 -11.20 -40.93
CA MET A 240 -28.64 -12.17 -39.87
C MET A 240 -29.86 -12.84 -39.23
N ARG A 241 -31.08 -12.37 -39.51
CA ARG A 241 -32.33 -12.89 -38.93
C ARG A 241 -33.14 -13.82 -39.84
N GLN A 242 -32.71 -14.00 -41.09
CA GLN A 242 -33.27 -15.01 -42.00
C GLN A 242 -32.35 -16.22 -42.04
#